data_AF-M7NAL8-F1
#
_entry.id   AF-M7NAL8-F1
#
_cell.length_a   1.000
_cell.length_b   1.000
_cell.length_c   1.000
_cell.angle_alpha   90.00
_cell.angle_beta   90.00
_cell.angle_gamma   90.00
#
_symmetry.space_group_name_H-M   'P 1'
#
loop_
_entity.id
_entity.type
_entity.pdbx_description
1 polymer ?
#
loop_
_entity_poly.entity_id
_entity_poly.type
_entity_poly.pdbx_seq_one_letter_code
_entity_poly.pdbx_strand_id
1 'polypeptide(L)'
;MFTIPGDAAIEQGVRQLPPEVYALNGAWIEHSLKARRDALPAEVMNYYEALARKPVIYGTDKHEKFVVRARGVDLEIEMWQTSSKGKEKELLFSRLFLASETREINLLGLAGSDSFVFEGSGRSPIRLLVHGGADEDRYELKKGDKAPAPIRIYDTPAGNTFKTGRGIKVKKKKTPALKNFDANGRLLEFYIWD
;
A
#
# COMPACT_ATOMS: atom_id res chain seq x y z
N MET A 1 9.94 -9.31 16.16
CA MET A 1 11.06 -10.03 15.52
C MET A 1 10.56 -11.42 15.21
N PHE A 2 10.47 -11.82 13.94
CA PHE A 2 10.00 -13.15 13.55
C PHE A 2 11.19 -14.09 13.60
N THR A 3 11.25 -14.99 14.59
CA THR A 3 12.39 -15.91 14.77
C THR A 3 12.12 -17.20 14.03
N ILE A 4 13.00 -17.57 13.10
CA ILE A 4 12.96 -18.85 12.41
C ILE A 4 13.39 -19.95 13.40
N PRO A 5 12.62 -21.03 13.59
CA PRO A 5 12.95 -22.08 14.55
C PRO A 5 14.24 -22.83 14.15
N GLY A 6 15.15 -23.02 15.11
CA GLY A 6 16.35 -23.83 14.93
C GLY A 6 16.05 -25.32 14.84
N ASP A 7 17.03 -26.13 14.40
CA ASP A 7 16.87 -27.58 14.21
C ASP A 7 16.33 -28.29 15.46
N ALA A 8 16.86 -27.95 16.64
CA ALA A 8 16.44 -28.54 17.91
C ALA A 8 14.95 -28.32 18.21
N ALA A 9 14.38 -27.17 17.83
CA ALA A 9 12.96 -26.90 18.04
C ALA A 9 12.08 -27.75 17.12
N ILE A 10 12.53 -27.97 15.88
CA ILE A 10 11.82 -28.84 14.91
C ILE A 10 11.88 -30.29 15.38
N GLU A 11 13.06 -30.79 15.73
CA GLU A 11 13.23 -32.17 16.21
C GLU A 11 12.43 -32.44 17.48
N GLN A 12 12.47 -31.53 18.46
CA GLN A 12 11.67 -31.66 19.68
C GLN A 12 10.17 -31.64 19.39
N GLY A 13 9.72 -30.82 18.43
CA GLY A 13 8.32 -30.75 18.03
C GLY A 13 7.83 -32.03 17.37
N VAL A 14 8.60 -32.60 16.42
CA VAL A 14 8.21 -33.85 15.75
C VAL A 14 8.25 -35.03 16.73
N ARG A 15 9.17 -35.05 17.68
CA ARG A 15 9.22 -36.08 18.74
C ARG A 15 8.03 -36.09 19.70
N GLN A 16 7.14 -35.09 19.65
CA GLN A 16 5.87 -35.11 20.40
C GLN A 16 4.76 -35.92 19.69
N LEU A 17 4.97 -36.35 18.45
CA LEU A 17 4.03 -37.23 17.76
C LEU A 17 3.95 -38.59 18.49
N PRO A 18 2.78 -39.27 18.48
CA PRO A 18 2.67 -40.63 18.99
C PRO A 18 3.75 -41.55 18.37
N PRO A 19 4.33 -42.48 19.13
CA PRO A 19 5.44 -43.33 18.66
C PRO A 19 5.14 -44.06 17.35
N GLU A 20 3.90 -44.50 17.15
CA GLU A 20 3.43 -45.19 15.94
C GLU A 20 3.47 -44.27 14.72
N VAL A 21 3.12 -42.99 14.90
CA VAL A 21 3.13 -41.97 13.85
C VAL A 21 4.57 -41.53 13.55
N TYR A 22 5.39 -41.38 14.59
CA TYR A 22 6.81 -41.05 14.43
C TYR A 22 7.57 -42.16 13.69
N ALA A 23 7.30 -43.43 14.02
CA ALA A 23 7.92 -44.57 13.35
C ALA A 23 7.57 -44.64 11.85
N LEU A 24 6.34 -44.24 11.49
CA LEU A 24 5.90 -44.22 10.09
C LEU A 24 6.52 -43.07 9.30
N ASN A 25 6.47 -41.83 9.84
CA ASN A 25 6.75 -40.63 9.05
C ASN A 25 7.63 -39.57 9.74
N GLY A 26 8.05 -39.77 10.99
CA GLY A 26 8.73 -38.75 11.81
C GLY A 26 9.99 -38.18 11.14
N ALA A 27 10.87 -39.04 10.65
CA ALA A 27 12.10 -38.60 9.96
C ALA A 27 11.83 -37.82 8.66
N TRP A 28 10.81 -38.24 7.90
CA TRP A 28 10.40 -37.53 6.69
C TRP A 28 9.79 -36.15 7.01
N ILE A 29 8.99 -36.06 8.08
CA ILE A 29 8.41 -34.81 8.57
C ILE A 29 9.52 -33.85 9.03
N GLU A 30 10.48 -34.31 9.83
CA GLU A 30 11.64 -33.51 10.27
C GLU A 30 12.42 -32.95 9.09
N HIS A 31 12.78 -33.82 8.13
CA HIS A 31 13.51 -33.43 6.93
C HIS A 31 12.73 -32.40 6.10
N SER A 32 11.44 -32.64 5.89
CA SER A 32 10.57 -31.74 5.11
C SER A 32 10.41 -30.37 5.78
N LEU A 33 10.28 -30.32 7.11
CA LEU A 33 10.17 -29.06 7.86
C LEU A 33 11.47 -28.26 7.82
N LYS A 34 12.63 -28.92 7.96
CA LYS A 34 13.95 -28.28 7.82
C LYS A 34 14.13 -27.72 6.41
N ALA A 35 13.84 -28.51 5.36
CA ALA A 35 13.93 -28.06 3.98
C ALA A 35 13.02 -26.85 3.68
N ARG A 36 11.77 -26.86 4.17
CA ARG A 36 10.84 -25.72 4.03
C ARG A 36 11.34 -24.48 4.77
N ARG A 37 11.89 -24.64 5.97
CA ARG A 37 12.50 -23.55 6.74
C ARG A 37 13.67 -22.94 5.98
N ASP A 38 14.54 -23.77 5.43
CA ASP A 38 15.74 -23.31 4.73
C ASP A 38 15.40 -22.59 3.41
N ALA A 39 14.27 -22.96 2.77
CA ALA A 39 13.73 -22.24 1.60
C ALA A 39 13.00 -20.94 1.95
N LEU A 40 12.53 -20.79 3.20
CA LEU A 40 11.67 -19.67 3.63
C LEU A 40 12.27 -18.27 3.38
N PRO A 41 13.57 -18.02 3.64
CA PRO A 41 14.16 -16.70 3.39
C PRO A 41 14.05 -16.27 1.93
N ALA A 42 14.32 -17.16 0.98
CA ALA A 42 14.25 -16.84 -0.44
C ALA A 42 12.81 -16.55 -0.88
N GLU A 43 11.85 -17.38 -0.46
CA GLU A 43 10.44 -17.20 -0.78
C GLU A 43 9.86 -15.91 -0.17
N VAL A 44 10.23 -15.61 1.07
CA VAL A 44 9.82 -14.37 1.75
C VAL A 44 10.39 -13.14 1.04
N MET A 45 11.64 -13.20 0.57
CA MET A 45 12.24 -12.09 -0.18
C MET A 45 11.54 -11.89 -1.53
N ASN A 46 11.27 -12.96 -2.29
CA ASN A 46 10.52 -12.86 -3.54
C ASN A 46 9.12 -12.28 -3.33
N TYR A 47 8.43 -12.74 -2.28
CA TYR A 47 7.11 -12.23 -1.92
C TYR A 47 7.16 -10.76 -1.48
N TYR A 48 8.16 -10.38 -0.68
CA TYR A 48 8.40 -9.00 -0.29
C TYR A 48 8.64 -8.11 -1.50
N GLU A 49 9.53 -8.49 -2.41
CA GLU A 49 9.82 -7.73 -3.63
C GLU A 49 8.57 -7.55 -4.49
N ALA A 50 7.74 -8.59 -4.61
CA ALA A 50 6.47 -8.50 -5.32
C ALA A 50 5.53 -7.45 -4.70
N LEU A 51 5.37 -7.45 -3.37
CA LEU A 51 4.54 -6.48 -2.65
C LEU A 51 5.12 -5.06 -2.64
N ALA A 52 6.44 -4.93 -2.50
CA ALA A 52 7.13 -3.65 -2.43
C ALA A 52 7.18 -2.94 -3.80
N ARG A 53 7.05 -3.68 -4.90
CA ARG A 53 7.10 -3.13 -6.27
C ARG A 53 5.91 -2.26 -6.62
N LYS A 54 4.71 -2.63 -6.17
CA LYS A 54 3.45 -1.92 -6.45
C LYS A 54 2.51 -1.87 -5.23
N PRO A 55 2.93 -1.25 -4.11
CA PRO A 55 2.11 -1.16 -2.92
C PRO A 55 0.81 -0.39 -3.15
N VAL A 56 -0.23 -0.83 -2.46
CA VAL A 56 -1.52 -0.14 -2.37
C VAL A 56 -1.69 0.35 -0.93
N ILE A 57 -1.96 1.64 -0.77
CA ILE A 57 -2.29 2.26 0.51
C ILE A 57 -3.77 2.59 0.50
N TYR A 58 -4.48 2.03 1.46
CA TYR A 58 -5.92 2.21 1.62
C TYR A 58 -6.17 3.25 2.70
N GLY A 59 -7.01 4.23 2.39
CA GLY A 59 -7.69 5.09 3.34
C GLY A 59 -8.78 4.33 4.09
N THR A 60 -9.67 5.06 4.73
CA THR A 60 -10.81 4.51 5.46
C THR A 60 -12.10 5.14 4.97
N ASP A 61 -13.22 4.90 5.66
CA ASP A 61 -14.48 5.60 5.38
C ASP A 61 -14.59 6.93 6.17
N LYS A 62 -13.46 7.50 6.60
CA LYS A 62 -13.39 8.73 7.41
C LYS A 62 -12.60 9.79 6.66
N HIS A 63 -12.45 10.97 7.25
CA HIS A 63 -11.71 12.07 6.62
C HIS A 63 -10.21 11.90 6.83
N GLU A 64 -9.47 11.69 5.76
CA GLU A 64 -8.02 11.57 5.80
C GLU A 64 -7.30 12.72 5.09
N LYS A 65 -6.05 12.96 5.52
CA LYS A 65 -5.10 13.81 4.83
C LYS A 65 -3.88 13.00 4.46
N PHE A 66 -3.68 12.82 3.16
CA PHE A 66 -2.49 12.21 2.58
C PHE A 66 -1.46 13.29 2.28
N VAL A 67 -0.24 13.14 2.77
CA VAL A 67 0.88 14.02 2.43
C VAL A 67 1.96 13.22 1.74
N VAL A 68 2.29 13.61 0.51
CA VAL A 68 3.30 12.94 -0.31
C VAL A 68 4.47 13.88 -0.53
N ARG A 69 5.66 13.46 -0.11
CA ARG A 69 6.90 14.25 -0.17
C ARG A 69 7.98 13.53 -0.95
N ALA A 70 8.69 14.26 -1.81
CA ALA A 70 9.91 13.74 -2.40
C ALA A 70 11.08 13.82 -1.40
N ARG A 71 11.76 12.70 -1.16
CA ARG A 71 13.00 12.59 -0.38
C ARG A 71 14.13 12.14 -1.30
N GLY A 72 14.69 13.09 -2.04
CA GLY A 72 15.62 12.77 -3.13
C GLY A 72 14.87 12.10 -4.28
N VAL A 73 15.22 10.84 -4.58
CA VAL A 73 14.49 10.00 -5.57
C VAL A 73 13.37 9.17 -4.93
N ASP A 74 13.33 9.09 -3.61
CA ASP A 74 12.36 8.31 -2.86
C ASP A 74 11.09 9.12 -2.56
N LEU A 75 10.02 8.44 -2.17
CA LEU A 75 8.75 9.08 -1.78
C LEU A 75 8.39 8.74 -0.34
N GLU A 76 8.19 9.76 0.47
CA GLU A 76 7.61 9.64 1.79
C GLU A 76 6.10 9.91 1.69
N ILE A 77 5.29 9.02 2.27
CA ILE A 77 3.84 9.16 2.33
C ILE A 77 3.39 9.07 3.78
N GLU A 78 2.64 10.08 4.21
CA GLU A 78 1.93 10.11 5.48
C GLU A 78 0.42 10.14 5.25
N MET A 79 -0.33 9.46 6.11
CA MET A 79 -1.80 9.52 6.14
C MET A 79 -2.23 9.87 7.56
N TRP A 80 -2.96 10.97 7.67
CA TRP A 80 -3.47 11.48 8.93
C TRP A 80 -4.99 11.37 8.95
N GLN A 81 -5.57 10.81 10.00
CA GLN A 81 -6.99 11.00 10.26
C GLN A 81 -7.24 12.46 10.64
N THR A 82 -8.34 13.03 10.14
CA THR A 82 -8.71 14.41 10.39
C THR A 82 -10.12 14.53 10.98
N SER A 83 -10.42 15.71 11.52
CA SER A 83 -11.81 16.14 11.77
C SER A 83 -12.46 16.61 10.47
N SER A 84 -13.79 16.76 10.47
CA SER A 84 -14.54 17.38 9.36
C SER A 84 -14.09 18.82 9.04
N LYS A 85 -13.37 19.50 9.95
CA LYS A 85 -12.76 20.82 9.73
C LYS A 85 -11.32 20.75 9.20
N GLY A 86 -10.80 19.57 8.89
CA GLY A 86 -9.45 19.35 8.38
C GLY A 86 -8.33 19.38 9.44
N LYS A 87 -8.65 19.49 10.74
CA LYS A 87 -7.64 19.39 11.81
C LYS A 87 -7.15 17.95 11.95
N GLU A 88 -5.84 17.74 11.83
CA GLU A 88 -5.15 16.47 12.07
C GLU A 88 -5.41 15.96 13.50
N LYS A 89 -5.70 14.67 13.62
CA LYS A 89 -5.98 14.00 14.90
C LYS A 89 -4.94 12.93 15.21
N GLU A 90 -4.72 12.02 14.28
CA GLU A 90 -3.91 10.82 14.47
C GLU A 90 -3.15 10.49 13.19
N LEU A 91 -1.87 10.10 13.32
CA LEU A 91 -1.08 9.58 12.21
C LEU A 91 -1.39 8.09 12.04
N LEU A 92 -2.07 7.73 10.96
CA LEU A 92 -2.48 6.36 10.67
C LEU A 92 -1.37 5.58 9.93
N PHE A 93 -0.60 6.27 9.10
CA PHE A 93 0.43 5.65 8.28
C PHE A 93 1.58 6.63 8.01
N SER A 94 2.81 6.14 8.07
CA SER A 94 4.00 6.86 7.58
C SER A 94 5.00 5.86 7.04
N ARG A 95 5.41 6.02 5.78
CA ARG A 95 6.41 5.16 5.14
C ARG A 95 7.21 5.91 4.09
N LEU A 96 8.52 5.62 4.06
CA LEU A 96 9.41 5.95 2.95
C LEU A 96 9.45 4.79 1.96
N PHE A 97 9.18 5.08 0.68
CA PHE A 97 9.23 4.14 -0.44
C PHE A 97 10.49 4.40 -1.26
N LEU A 98 11.33 3.37 -1.34
CA LEU A 98 12.60 3.43 -2.04
C LEU A 98 12.41 3.23 -3.55
N ALA A 99 12.98 4.12 -4.36
CA ALA A 99 12.87 4.03 -5.81
C ALA A 99 13.57 2.81 -6.41
N SER A 100 14.49 2.18 -5.67
CA SER A 100 15.14 0.92 -6.03
C SER A 100 14.18 -0.27 -6.01
N GLU A 101 13.14 -0.22 -5.19
CA GLU A 101 12.23 -1.34 -4.93
C GLU A 101 10.84 -1.06 -5.48
N THR A 102 10.35 0.17 -5.33
CA THR A 102 9.00 0.58 -5.67
C THR A 102 8.95 1.26 -7.04
N ARG A 103 8.09 0.76 -7.93
CA ARG A 103 7.87 1.38 -9.25
C ARG A 103 6.65 2.27 -9.30
N GLU A 104 5.62 1.90 -8.56
CA GLU A 104 4.31 2.55 -8.59
C GLU A 104 3.63 2.40 -7.23
N ILE A 105 2.93 3.43 -6.78
CA ILE A 105 2.15 3.41 -5.55
C ILE A 105 0.72 3.77 -5.91
N ASN A 106 -0.23 2.98 -5.41
CA ASN A 106 -1.66 3.28 -5.50
C ASN A 106 -2.14 3.82 -4.16
N LEU A 107 -2.64 5.06 -4.14
CA LEU A 107 -3.33 5.67 -2.99
C LEU A 107 -4.82 5.63 -3.25
N LEU A 108 -5.58 5.02 -2.34
CA LEU A 108 -7.04 4.95 -2.41
C LEU A 108 -7.62 5.73 -1.23
N GLY A 109 -8.35 6.81 -1.48
CA GLY A 109 -9.06 7.59 -0.44
C GLY A 109 -10.25 6.84 0.14
N LEU A 110 -10.97 6.08 -0.71
CA LEU A 110 -12.21 5.34 -0.39
C LEU A 110 -13.42 6.25 -0.14
N ALA A 111 -13.72 6.64 1.10
CA ALA A 111 -14.87 7.47 1.42
C ALA A 111 -14.49 8.51 2.47
N GLY A 112 -15.34 9.50 2.68
CA GLY A 112 -15.00 10.70 3.43
C GLY A 112 -14.32 11.77 2.56
N SER A 113 -14.44 13.02 2.99
CA SER A 113 -13.78 14.14 2.34
C SER A 113 -12.27 14.16 2.59
N ASP A 114 -11.49 13.66 1.64
CA ASP A 114 -10.05 13.53 1.77
C ASP A 114 -9.26 14.73 1.24
N SER A 115 -8.03 14.87 1.73
CA SER A 115 -7.09 15.89 1.28
C SER A 115 -5.75 15.27 0.87
N PHE A 116 -5.42 15.37 -0.40
CA PHE A 116 -4.15 14.94 -0.97
C PHE A 116 -3.23 16.15 -1.18
N VAL A 117 -2.18 16.24 -0.37
CA VAL A 117 -1.18 17.31 -0.41
C VAL A 117 0.12 16.77 -0.99
N PHE A 118 0.57 17.39 -2.08
CA PHE A 118 1.81 17.04 -2.77
C PHE A 118 2.86 18.13 -2.51
N GLU A 119 4.01 17.73 -1.99
CA GLU A 119 5.14 18.62 -1.70
C GLU A 119 6.41 18.05 -2.34
N GLY A 120 7.19 18.87 -3.04
CA GLY A 120 8.43 18.35 -3.60
C GLY A 120 9.15 19.18 -4.66
N SER A 121 10.25 18.60 -5.12
CA SER A 121 11.17 19.20 -6.09
C SER A 121 11.19 18.50 -7.46
N GLY A 122 10.36 17.46 -7.66
CA GLY A 122 10.18 16.78 -8.96
C GLY A 122 11.28 15.82 -9.37
N ARG A 123 11.67 14.91 -8.47
CA ARG A 123 12.84 14.03 -8.66
C ARG A 123 12.55 12.53 -8.57
N SER A 124 11.41 12.10 -8.00
CA SER A 124 11.15 10.67 -7.87
C SER A 124 10.69 10.03 -9.19
N PRO A 125 11.25 8.88 -9.60
CA PRO A 125 10.75 8.11 -10.74
C PRO A 125 9.53 7.24 -10.38
N ILE A 126 9.22 7.09 -9.10
CA ILE A 126 8.08 6.30 -8.62
C ILE A 126 6.79 6.94 -9.15
N ARG A 127 5.93 6.16 -9.81
CA ARG A 127 4.63 6.66 -10.27
C ARG A 127 3.62 6.64 -9.13
N LEU A 128 2.84 7.70 -8.99
CA LEU A 128 1.76 7.75 -8.02
C LEU A 128 0.41 7.74 -8.74
N LEU A 129 -0.41 6.73 -8.46
CA LEU A 129 -1.80 6.67 -8.88
C LEU A 129 -2.66 7.01 -7.66
N VAL A 130 -3.42 8.07 -7.74
CA VAL A 130 -4.30 8.54 -6.67
C VAL A 130 -5.74 8.32 -7.12
N HIS A 131 -6.49 7.62 -6.31
CA HIS A 131 -7.90 7.36 -6.50
C HIS A 131 -8.62 8.01 -5.33
N GLY A 132 -9.47 8.97 -5.64
CA GLY A 132 -10.39 9.54 -4.65
C GLY A 132 -11.48 8.55 -4.28
N GLY A 133 -12.57 9.11 -3.78
CA GLY A 133 -13.66 8.36 -3.21
C GLY A 133 -15.04 8.65 -3.81
N ALA A 134 -16.06 8.30 -3.03
CA ALA A 134 -17.44 8.68 -3.32
C ALA A 134 -17.74 10.15 -2.93
N ASP A 135 -16.97 10.70 -2.00
CA ASP A 135 -17.18 12.02 -1.40
C ASP A 135 -16.29 13.10 -2.01
N GLU A 136 -16.42 14.34 -1.52
CA GLU A 136 -15.68 15.50 -2.03
C GLU A 136 -14.23 15.56 -1.51
N ASP A 137 -13.29 15.46 -2.43
CA ASP A 137 -11.86 15.43 -2.19
C ASP A 137 -11.15 16.71 -2.62
N ARG A 138 -10.01 16.99 -1.98
CA ARG A 138 -9.11 18.09 -2.33
C ARG A 138 -7.75 17.57 -2.76
N TYR A 139 -7.26 18.09 -3.87
CA TYR A 139 -5.95 17.79 -4.41
C TYR A 139 -5.14 19.06 -4.54
N GLU A 140 -4.03 19.17 -3.82
CA GLU A 140 -3.22 20.38 -3.76
C GLU A 140 -1.73 20.09 -3.95
N LEU A 141 -1.15 20.67 -4.99
CA LEU A 141 0.30 20.87 -5.07
C LEU A 141 0.66 22.15 -4.32
N LYS A 142 1.54 22.06 -3.33
CA LYS A 142 1.96 23.21 -2.52
C LYS A 142 2.51 24.33 -3.41
N LYS A 143 2.13 25.58 -3.10
CA LYS A 143 2.54 26.74 -3.90
C LYS A 143 4.07 26.88 -3.92
N GLY A 144 4.64 26.94 -5.13
CA GLY A 144 6.09 27.03 -5.34
C GLY A 144 6.79 25.69 -5.57
N ASP A 145 6.12 24.58 -5.26
CA ASP A 145 6.66 23.23 -5.43
C ASP A 145 6.44 22.67 -6.84
N LYS A 146 7.20 21.61 -7.13
CA LYS A 146 6.96 20.72 -8.28
C LYS A 146 6.32 19.43 -7.77
N ALA A 147 5.55 18.76 -8.63
CA ALA A 147 5.00 17.44 -8.31
C ALA A 147 6.14 16.52 -7.83
N PRO A 148 6.04 15.87 -6.64
CA PRO A 148 7.13 15.06 -6.08
C PRO A 148 7.51 13.86 -6.96
N ALA A 149 6.54 13.39 -7.73
CA ALA A 149 6.59 12.26 -8.65
C ALA A 149 5.67 12.52 -9.85
N PRO A 150 5.72 11.69 -10.91
CA PRO A 150 4.66 11.61 -11.90
C PRO A 150 3.36 11.13 -11.24
N ILE A 151 2.37 12.01 -11.13
CA ILE A 151 1.10 11.73 -10.46
C ILE A 151 -0.04 11.63 -11.48
N ARG A 152 -0.91 10.62 -11.31
CA ARG A 152 -2.20 10.53 -12.00
C ARG A 152 -3.31 10.45 -10.97
N ILE A 153 -4.26 11.36 -11.05
CA ILE A 153 -5.43 11.39 -10.17
C ILE A 153 -6.63 10.87 -10.96
N TYR A 154 -7.36 9.91 -10.39
CA TYR A 154 -8.56 9.31 -10.95
C TYR A 154 -9.73 9.62 -10.04
N ASP A 155 -10.58 10.54 -10.49
CA ASP A 155 -11.73 10.97 -9.72
C ASP A 155 -12.78 11.63 -10.63
N THR A 156 -13.99 11.78 -10.11
CA THR A 156 -15.03 12.61 -10.71
C THR A 156 -14.68 14.09 -10.54
N PRO A 157 -15.08 14.96 -11.48
CA PRO A 157 -14.83 16.39 -11.34
C PRO A 157 -15.87 17.14 -10.47
N ALA A 158 -16.98 16.51 -10.10
CA ALA A 158 -18.04 17.15 -9.32
C ALA A 158 -17.66 17.15 -7.84
N GLY A 159 -17.84 18.28 -7.14
CA GLY A 159 -17.50 18.43 -5.71
C GLY A 159 -16.00 18.57 -5.41
N ASN A 160 -15.14 18.00 -6.26
CA ASN A 160 -13.70 17.94 -6.03
C ASN A 160 -12.94 19.21 -6.38
N THR A 161 -11.95 19.56 -5.56
CA THR A 161 -11.07 20.72 -5.82
C THR A 161 -9.69 20.27 -6.30
N PHE A 162 -9.27 20.76 -7.47
CA PHE A 162 -7.97 20.43 -8.07
C PHE A 162 -7.08 21.68 -8.18
N LYS A 163 -6.22 21.90 -7.18
CA LYS A 163 -5.12 22.89 -7.22
C LYS A 163 -3.82 22.19 -7.62
N THR A 164 -3.74 21.76 -8.88
CA THR A 164 -2.63 20.94 -9.38
C THR A 164 -1.71 21.72 -10.32
N GLY A 165 -0.50 21.20 -10.57
CA GLY A 165 0.50 21.81 -11.45
C GLY A 165 1.15 20.81 -12.40
N ARG A 166 2.24 21.24 -13.06
CA ARG A 166 2.99 20.37 -13.99
C ARG A 166 3.48 19.11 -13.27
N GLY A 167 3.32 17.96 -13.91
CA GLY A 167 3.68 16.64 -13.36
C GLY A 167 2.51 15.90 -12.73
N ILE A 168 1.36 16.56 -12.53
CA ILE A 168 0.12 15.94 -12.07
C ILE A 168 -0.89 15.91 -13.23
N LYS A 169 -1.44 14.74 -13.53
CA LYS A 169 -2.47 14.56 -14.56
C LYS A 169 -3.78 14.12 -13.93
N VAL A 170 -4.82 14.94 -14.06
CA VAL A 170 -6.16 14.58 -13.60
C VAL A 170 -6.90 13.83 -14.73
N LYS A 171 -7.28 12.59 -14.46
CA LYS A 171 -8.09 11.73 -15.31
C LYS A 171 -9.52 11.74 -14.79
N LYS A 172 -10.35 12.57 -15.41
CA LYS A 172 -11.77 12.72 -15.07
C LYS A 172 -12.52 11.46 -15.51
N LYS A 173 -13.10 10.70 -14.58
CA LYS A 173 -14.08 9.64 -14.93
C LYS A 173 -15.41 10.31 -15.29
N LYS A 174 -16.02 9.92 -16.41
CA LYS A 174 -17.31 10.50 -16.88
C LYS A 174 -18.54 10.00 -16.11
N THR A 175 -18.40 8.98 -15.26
CA THR A 175 -19.46 8.50 -14.36
C THR A 175 -18.81 7.62 -13.29
N PRO A 176 -19.13 7.75 -11.98
CA PRO A 176 -18.81 6.70 -11.03
C PRO A 176 -19.78 5.55 -11.34
N ALA A 177 -19.30 4.53 -12.05
CA ALA A 177 -20.07 3.30 -12.09
C ALA A 177 -20.04 2.72 -10.67
N LEU A 178 -21.11 2.99 -9.91
CA LEU A 178 -21.42 2.44 -8.57
C LEU A 178 -21.40 0.90 -8.52
N LYS A 179 -21.15 0.22 -9.65
CA LYS A 179 -21.04 -1.23 -9.77
C LYS A 179 -19.66 -1.79 -9.44
N ASN A 180 -18.70 -0.95 -9.05
CA ASN A 180 -17.34 -1.41 -8.81
C ASN A 180 -17.04 -1.62 -7.34
N PHE A 181 -18.01 -1.89 -6.45
CA PHE A 181 -17.71 -2.19 -5.05
C PHE A 181 -18.19 -3.59 -4.66
N ASP A 182 -17.34 -4.38 -3.99
CA ASP A 182 -17.79 -5.61 -3.34
C ASP A 182 -18.64 -5.30 -2.09
N ALA A 183 -19.27 -6.32 -1.50
CA ALA A 183 -20.08 -6.18 -0.28
C ALA A 183 -19.31 -5.64 0.95
N ASN A 184 -17.98 -5.48 0.85
CA ASN A 184 -17.11 -4.91 1.87
C ASN A 184 -16.62 -3.50 1.51
N GLY A 185 -17.21 -2.84 0.50
CA GLY A 185 -16.82 -1.48 0.09
C GLY A 185 -15.51 -1.40 -0.70
N ARG A 186 -15.03 -2.49 -1.30
CA ARG A 186 -13.75 -2.51 -2.04
C ARG A 186 -13.93 -2.36 -3.54
N LEU A 187 -13.11 -1.51 -4.17
CA LEU A 187 -13.13 -1.27 -5.61
C LEU A 187 -12.78 -2.53 -6.45
N LEU A 188 -13.75 -3.14 -7.12
CA LEU A 188 -13.66 -4.32 -8.00
C LEU A 188 -12.77 -4.09 -9.25
N GLU A 189 -12.68 -2.85 -9.74
CA GLU A 189 -11.93 -2.50 -10.96
C GLU A 189 -10.40 -2.73 -10.82
N PHE A 190 -9.89 -2.91 -9.59
CA PHE A 190 -8.46 -3.14 -9.32
C PHE A 190 -8.07 -4.61 -9.13
N TYR A 191 -9.04 -5.53 -9.10
CA TYR A 191 -8.80 -6.97 -8.90
C TYR A 191 -8.90 -7.80 -10.18
N ILE A 192 -9.35 -7.21 -11.30
CA ILE A 192 -9.30 -7.86 -12.61
C ILE A 192 -7.98 -7.42 -13.27
N TRP A 193 -6.91 -8.17 -13.03
CA TRP A 193 -5.73 -8.12 -13.88
C TRP A 193 -5.88 -9.19 -14.97
N ASP A 194 -5.70 -8.78 -16.23
CA ASP A 194 -5.20 -9.66 -17.31
C ASP A 194 -3.76 -10.12 -17.00
#